data_AF-A0A9D0ZPS9-F1
#
_entry.id   AF-A0A9D0ZPS9-F1
#
_cell.length_a   1.000
_cell.length_b   1.000
_cell.length_c   1.000
_cell.angle_alpha   90.00
_cell.angle_beta   90.00
_cell.angle_gamma   90.00
#
_symmetry.space_group_name_H-M   'P 1'
#
loop_
_entity.id
_entity.type
_entity.pdbx_description
1 polymer ?
#
loop_
_entity_poly.entity_id
_entity_poly.type
_entity_poly.pdbx_seq_one_letter_code
_entity_poly.pdbx_strand_id
1 'polypeptide(L)'
;MKDMVITLGADKWLVVAEAVYNDETYDYLVKVNQGEDEILDDKKVVKVIMDNGEKYMDEVTDGDILKNVVPLLVPEAKKYIANPELLSELK
;
A
#
# COMPACT_ATOMS: atom_id res chain seq x y z
N MET A 1 -1.37 4.27 -12.66
CA MET A 1 -2.41 3.61 -11.87
C MET A 1 -3.26 4.72 -11.29
N LYS A 2 -4.55 4.75 -11.63
CA LYS A 2 -5.50 5.76 -11.15
C LYS A 2 -6.38 5.08 -10.11
N ASP A 3 -6.50 5.71 -8.95
CA ASP A 3 -7.44 5.43 -7.87
C ASP A 3 -7.17 4.13 -7.09
N MET A 4 -6.31 4.17 -6.07
CA MET A 4 -6.22 3.08 -5.07
C MET A 4 -6.29 3.61 -3.62
N VAL A 5 -7.37 4.36 -3.34
CA VAL A 5 -7.84 4.54 -1.96
C VAL A 5 -8.64 3.30 -1.58
N ILE A 6 -8.17 2.59 -0.57
CA ILE A 6 -8.79 1.38 -0.03
C ILE A 6 -9.50 1.76 1.27
N THR A 7 -10.78 1.43 1.37
CA THR A 7 -11.56 1.62 2.60
C THR A 7 -11.64 0.30 3.36
N LEU A 8 -11.08 0.27 4.56
CA LEU A 8 -11.14 -0.88 5.46
C LEU A 8 -11.92 -0.48 6.72
N GLY A 9 -13.20 -0.88 6.77
CA GLY A 9 -14.10 -0.42 7.82
C GLY A 9 -14.32 1.10 7.75
N ALA A 10 -13.92 1.82 8.80
CA ALA A 10 -13.98 3.28 8.85
C ALA A 10 -12.69 3.97 8.41
N ASP A 11 -11.62 3.20 8.17
CA ASP A 11 -10.29 3.73 7.86
C ASP A 11 -10.05 3.80 6.35
N LYS A 12 -9.33 4.85 5.94
CA LYS A 12 -8.85 5.01 4.57
C LYS A 12 -7.36 4.71 4.49
N TRP A 13 -6.98 4.01 3.45
CA TRP A 13 -5.62 3.57 3.17
C TRP A 13 -5.29 3.91 1.73
N LEU A 14 -4.03 4.26 1.48
CA LEU A 14 -3.59 4.63 0.14
C LEU A 14 -2.40 3.76 -0.25
N VAL A 15 -2.46 3.18 -1.45
CA VAL A 15 -1.33 2.41 -2.02
C VAL A 15 -0.27 3.38 -2.51
N VAL A 16 0.90 3.36 -1.88
CA VAL A 16 2.03 4.29 -2.19
C VAL A 16 3.21 3.60 -2.85
N ALA A 17 3.20 2.27 -2.94
CA ALA A 17 4.16 1.50 -3.70
C ALA A 17 3.58 0.13 -4.06
N GLU A 18 4.00 -0.41 -5.19
CA GLU A 18 3.70 -1.77 -5.64
C GLU A 18 5.03 -2.45 -6.00
N ALA A 19 5.16 -3.73 -5.66
CA ALA A 19 6.30 -4.55 -6.05
C ALA A 19 5.85 -5.98 -6.37
N VAL A 20 6.58 -6.64 -7.27
CA VAL A 20 6.38 -8.06 -7.59
C VAL A 20 7.54 -8.86 -7.02
N TYR A 21 7.22 -9.94 -6.30
CA TYR A 21 8.19 -10.88 -5.74
C TYR A 21 7.63 -12.30 -5.86
N ASN A 22 8.40 -13.22 -6.45
CA ASN A 22 7.99 -14.61 -6.71
C ASN A 22 6.62 -14.73 -7.42
N ASP A 23 6.42 -13.94 -8.48
CA ASP A 23 5.17 -13.88 -9.27
C ASP A 23 3.93 -13.42 -8.48
N GLU A 24 4.13 -12.85 -7.29
CA GLU A 24 3.08 -12.30 -6.45
C GLU A 24 3.24 -10.78 -6.33
N THR A 25 2.11 -10.06 -6.37
CA THR A 25 2.07 -8.61 -6.24
C THR A 25 1.85 -8.23 -4.78
N TYR A 26 2.64 -7.26 -4.31
CA TYR A 26 2.59 -6.72 -2.97
C TYR A 26 2.42 -5.20 -3.02
N ASP A 27 1.50 -4.68 -2.22
CA ASP A 27 1.20 -3.26 -2.12
C ASP A 27 1.67 -2.74 -0.74
N TYR A 28 2.29 -1.55 -0.72
CA TYR A 28 2.57 -0.80 0.50
C TYR A 28 1.47 0.23 0.73
N LEU A 29 0.74 0.09 1.83
CA LEU A 29 -0.37 0.96 2.20
C LEU A 29 0.06 1.86 3.35
N VAL A 30 -0.33 3.12 3.27
CA VAL A 30 -0.28 4.05 4.40
C VAL A 30 -1.71 4.44 4.78
N LYS A 31 -1.98 4.51 6.08
CA LYS A 31 -3.25 5.01 6.56
C LYS A 31 -3.31 6.51 6.34
N VAL A 32 -4.44 7.01 5.88
CA VAL A 32 -4.67 8.44 5.68
C VAL A 32 -5.89 8.91 6.46
N ASN A 33 -5.96 10.21 6.74
CA ASN A 33 -7.15 10.80 7.32
C ASN A 33 -8.34 10.72 6.32
N GLN A 34 -9.55 11.12 6.76
CA GLN A 34 -10.75 11.04 5.90
C GLN A 34 -10.67 11.96 4.66
N GLY A 35 -9.88 13.03 4.73
CA GLY A 35 -9.60 13.95 3.62
C GLY A 35 -8.53 13.43 2.65
N GLU A 36 -7.88 12.31 2.99
CA GLU A 36 -6.80 11.68 2.23
C GLU A 36 -5.61 12.62 1.95
N ASP A 37 -5.39 13.63 2.77
CA ASP A 37 -4.33 14.65 2.60
C ASP A 37 -3.22 14.57 3.66
N GLU A 38 -3.42 13.75 4.68
CA GLU A 38 -2.47 13.52 5.77
C GLU A 38 -2.23 12.02 5.97
N ILE A 39 -0.96 11.63 6.10
CA ILE A 39 -0.55 10.27 6.47
C ILE A 39 -0.64 10.15 7.99
N LEU A 40 -1.36 9.12 8.45
CA LEU A 40 -1.41 8.74 9.86
C LEU A 40 -0.29 7.72 10.16
N ASP A 41 0.05 7.53 11.44
CA ASP A 41 1.14 6.63 11.89
C ASP A 41 0.74 5.15 11.85
N ASP A 42 0.24 4.69 10.71
CA ASP A 42 -0.08 3.28 10.47
C ASP A 42 0.18 2.91 9.00
N LYS A 43 0.72 1.72 8.79
CA LYS A 43 1.16 1.22 7.48
C LYS A 43 1.08 -0.29 7.41
N LYS A 44 0.80 -0.80 6.22
CA LYS A 44 0.63 -2.24 5.96
C LYS A 44 1.32 -2.63 4.67
N VAL A 45 1.82 -3.86 4.65
CA VAL A 45 2.14 -4.55 3.39
C VAL A 45 1.05 -5.58 3.17
N VAL A 46 0.45 -5.57 1.99
CA VAL A 46 -0.57 -6.56 1.64
C VAL A 46 -0.15 -7.30 0.39
N LYS A 47 -0.52 -8.58 0.31
CA LYS A 47 -0.45 -9.37 -0.90
C LYS A 47 -1.75 -9.20 -1.68
N VAL A 48 -1.64 -8.89 -2.96
CA VAL A 48 -2.77 -8.80 -3.88
C VAL A 48 -3.07 -10.18 -4.43
N ILE A 49 -4.33 -10.60 -4.31
CA ILE A 49 -4.82 -11.88 -4.79
C ILE A 49 -5.94 -11.60 -5.79
N MET A 50 -5.81 -12.10 -7.01
CA MET A 50 -6.87 -12.05 -8.02
C MET A 50 -7.58 -13.40 -8.05
N ASP A 51 -8.85 -13.44 -7.65
CA ASP A 51 -9.66 -14.66 -7.70
C ASP A 51 -11.01 -14.35 -8.34
N ASN A 52 -11.40 -15.14 -9.35
CA ASN A 52 -12.64 -14.97 -10.13
C ASN A 52 -12.90 -13.54 -10.67
N GLY A 53 -11.83 -12.78 -10.97
CA GLY A 53 -11.93 -11.40 -11.46
C GLY A 53 -12.09 -10.35 -10.35
N GLU A 54 -12.06 -10.77 -9.09
CA GLU A 54 -12.11 -9.89 -7.92
C GLU A 54 -10.71 -9.74 -7.30
N LYS A 55 -10.37 -8.52 -6.87
CA LYS A 55 -9.12 -8.19 -6.18
C LYS A 55 -9.33 -8.32 -4.68
N TYR A 56 -8.61 -9.24 -4.05
CA TYR A 56 -8.50 -9.41 -2.60
C TYR A 56 -7.13 -8.94 -2.13
N MET A 57 -7.03 -8.62 -0.84
CA MET A 57 -5.79 -8.22 -0.20
C MET A 57 -5.66 -8.95 1.13
N ASP A 58 -4.50 -9.54 1.38
CA ASP A 58 -4.18 -10.20 2.64
C ASP A 58 -2.96 -9.53 3.29
N GLU A 59 -3.03 -9.27 4.59
CA GLU A 59 -1.95 -8.59 5.31
C GLU A 59 -0.75 -9.52 5.48
N VAL A 60 0.42 -9.07 5.02
CA VAL A 60 1.64 -9.86 5.13
C VAL A 60 2.25 -9.63 6.51
N THR A 61 2.09 -10.63 7.37
CA THR A 61 2.68 -10.65 8.72
C THR A 61 3.90 -11.55 8.84
N ASP A 62 4.19 -12.37 7.81
CA ASP A 62 5.36 -13.24 7.75
C ASP A 62 6.65 -12.43 7.60
N GLY A 63 7.51 -12.51 8.62
CA GLY A 63 8.76 -11.77 8.68
C GLY A 63 9.77 -12.13 7.57
N ASP A 64 9.75 -13.34 7.04
CA ASP A 64 10.67 -13.76 5.98
C ASP A 64 10.23 -13.22 4.62
N ILE A 65 8.92 -13.15 4.36
CA ILE A 65 8.40 -12.44 3.18
C ILE A 65 8.69 -10.94 3.30
N LEU A 66 8.39 -10.34 4.45
CA LEU A 66 8.60 -8.90 4.67
C LEU A 66 10.06 -8.48 4.46
N LYS A 67 11.04 -9.28 4.90
CA LYS A 67 12.48 -8.99 4.67
C LYS A 67 12.84 -8.86 3.19
N ASN A 68 12.13 -9.56 2.31
CA ASN A 68 12.39 -9.55 0.87
C ASN A 68 11.57 -8.47 0.15
N VAL A 69 10.32 -8.27 0.56
CA VAL A 69 9.37 -7.39 -0.12
C VAL A 69 9.51 -5.94 0.31
N VAL A 70 9.71 -5.66 1.60
CA VAL A 70 9.81 -4.29 2.14
C VAL A 70 10.94 -3.48 1.46
N PRO A 71 12.15 -4.03 1.23
CA PRO A 71 13.20 -3.29 0.53
C PRO A 71 12.85 -2.90 -0.91
N LEU A 72 11.94 -3.61 -1.57
CA LEU A 72 11.48 -3.29 -2.92
C LEU A 72 10.44 -2.17 -2.91
N LEU A 73 9.60 -2.12 -1.87
CA LEU A 73 8.52 -1.14 -1.73
C LEU A 73 8.97 0.20 -1.16
N VAL A 74 9.84 0.17 -0.15
CA VAL A 74 10.22 1.36 0.64
C VAL A 74 10.85 2.49 -0.20
N PRO A 75 11.66 2.26 -1.23
CA PRO A 75 12.21 3.35 -2.05
C PRO A 75 11.13 4.25 -2.65
N GLU A 76 10.08 3.65 -3.22
CA GLU A 76 8.96 4.40 -3.80
C GLU A 76 8.07 4.98 -2.69
N ALA A 77 7.73 4.18 -1.67
CA ALA A 77 6.89 4.65 -0.56
C ALA A 77 7.51 5.85 0.17
N LYS A 78 8.85 5.90 0.29
CA LYS A 78 9.58 7.03 0.89
C LYS A 78 9.34 8.35 0.17
N LYS A 79 9.14 8.35 -1.15
CA LYS A 79 8.83 9.56 -1.93
C LYS A 79 7.57 10.23 -1.37
N TYR A 80 6.52 9.45 -1.16
CA TYR A 80 5.23 9.92 -0.68
C TYR A 80 5.20 10.18 0.82
N ILE A 81 5.87 9.35 1.62
CA ILE A 81 5.95 9.55 3.08
C ILE A 81 6.71 10.84 3.43
N ALA A 82 7.79 11.13 2.70
CA ALA A 82 8.57 12.35 2.93
C ALA A 82 7.91 13.61 2.36
N ASN A 83 6.97 13.47 1.42
CA ASN A 83 6.31 14.57 0.71
C ASN A 83 4.80 14.29 0.59
N PRO A 84 4.02 14.39 1.68
CA PRO A 84 2.60 14.03 1.69
C PRO A 84 1.74 14.80 0.68
N GLU A 85 2.17 15.98 0.21
CA GLU A 85 1.50 16.74 -0.85
C GLU A 85 1.43 15.97 -2.18
N LEU A 86 2.38 15.04 -2.41
CA LEU A 86 2.43 14.19 -3.60
C LEU A 86 1.42 13.04 -3.55
N LEU A 87 0.73 12.81 -2.42
CA LEU A 87 -0.34 11.81 -2.35
C LEU A 87 -1.48 12.12 -3.33
N SER A 88 -1.66 13.40 -3.67
CA SER A 88 -2.63 13.83 -4.69
C SER A 88 -2.31 13.27 -6.09
N GLU A 89 -1.06 12.88 -6.37
CA GLU A 89 -0.68 12.24 -7.64
C GLU A 89 -1.19 10.80 -7.76
N LEU A 90 -1.57 10.17 -6.63
CA LEU A 90 -2.01 8.78 -6.55
C LEU A 90 -3.55 8.63 -6.60
N LYS A 91 -4.27 9.76 -6.68
CA LYS A 91 -5.73 9.86 -6.73
C LYS A 91 -6.26 10.09 -8.15
#